data_AF-A0A9W9I9U0-F1
#
_entry.id   AF-A0A9W9I9U0-F1
#
_cell.length_a   1.000
_cell.length_b   1.000
_cell.length_c   1.000
_cell.angle_alpha   90.00
_cell.angle_beta   90.00
_cell.angle_gamma   90.00
#
_symmetry.space_group_name_H-M   'P 1'
#
loop_
_entity.id
_entity.type
_entity.pdbx_description
1 polymer ?
#
loop_
_entity_poly.entity_id
_entity_poly.type
_entity_poly.pdbx_seq_one_letter_code
_entity_poly.pdbx_strand_id
1 'polypeptide(L)'
;MQFASIAIGLYVALSRELGDPVAWHGTSTKDYAFETFSSAFLNASLEEYCALTPSCGNEAFKAANGDLATRTSAQSLSYEIARSSGVKKHE
;
A
#
# COMPACT_ATOMS: atom_id res chain seq x y z
N MET A 1 1.18 6.82 4.27
CA MET A 1 0.81 6.91 2.84
C MET A 1 -0.48 6.12 2.60
N GLN A 2 -1.60 6.58 3.17
CA GLN A 2 -2.88 5.82 3.24
C GLN A 2 -3.76 5.97 1.98
N PHE A 3 -3.53 7.02 1.18
CA PHE A 3 -4.31 7.29 -0.03
C PHE A 3 -3.97 6.38 -1.22
N ALA A 4 -2.75 5.82 -1.28
CA ALA A 4 -2.29 5.02 -2.40
C ALA A 4 -3.07 3.70 -2.55
N SER A 5 -3.36 3.02 -1.45
CA SER A 5 -4.09 1.74 -1.45
C SER A 5 -5.58 1.90 -1.80
N ILE A 6 -6.22 3.00 -1.38
CA ILE A 6 -7.61 3.31 -1.76
C ILE A 6 -7.71 3.59 -3.27
N ALA A 7 -6.79 4.38 -3.81
CA ALA A 7 -6.75 4.69 -5.24
C ALA A 7 -6.54 3.42 -6.10
N ILE A 8 -5.64 2.51 -5.68
CA ILE A 8 -5.43 1.23 -6.36
C ILE A 8 -6.69 0.36 -6.29
N GLY A 9 -7.33 0.26 -5.13
CA GLY A 9 -8.57 -0.50 -4.97
C GLY A 9 -9.69 0.01 -5.87
N LEU A 10 -9.86 1.33 -5.95
CA LEU A 10 -10.86 1.95 -6.84
C LEU A 10 -10.53 1.71 -8.32
N TYR A 11 -9.26 1.82 -8.71
CA TYR A 11 -8.83 1.53 -10.07
C TYR A 11 -9.14 0.08 -10.48
N VAL A 12 -8.86 -0.89 -9.61
CA VAL A 12 -9.18 -2.30 -9.88
C VAL A 12 -10.69 -2.53 -9.94
N ALA A 13 -11.47 -1.90 -9.06
CA ALA A 13 -12.92 -2.00 -9.06
C ALA A 13 -13.53 -1.44 -10.36
N LEU A 14 -13.05 -0.28 -10.83
CA LEU A 14 -13.47 0.30 -12.10
C LEU A 14 -13.06 -0.55 -13.30
N SER A 15 -11.82 -1.04 -13.31
CA SER A 15 -11.31 -1.91 -14.38
C SER A 15 -12.17 -3.18 -14.51
N ARG A 16 -12.57 -3.76 -13.37
CA ARG A 16 -13.51 -4.90 -13.33
C ARG A 16 -14.85 -4.56 -13.97
N GLU A 17 -15.44 -3.43 -13.59
CA GLU A 17 -16.77 -3.03 -14.07
C GLU A 17 -16.77 -2.72 -15.57
N LEU A 18 -15.69 -2.09 -16.05
CA LEU A 18 -15.53 -1.74 -17.46
C LEU A 18 -15.06 -2.92 -18.33
N GLY A 19 -14.68 -4.05 -17.72
CA GLY A 19 -14.09 -5.20 -18.42
C GLY A 19 -12.65 -4.95 -18.91
N ASP A 20 -12.03 -3.87 -18.45
CA ASP A 20 -10.68 -3.47 -18.80
C ASP A 20 -9.66 -4.26 -17.98
N PRO A 21 -8.50 -4.57 -18.56
CA PRO A 21 -7.44 -5.23 -17.84
C PRO A 21 -6.70 -4.25 -16.93
N VAL A 22 -6.23 -4.75 -15.78
CA VAL A 22 -5.42 -3.95 -14.84
C VAL A 22 -4.01 -3.81 -15.42
N ALA A 23 -3.56 -2.55 -15.57
CA ALA A 23 -2.24 -2.19 -16.07
C ALA A 23 -1.50 -1.26 -15.09
N TRP A 24 -0.17 -1.28 -15.13
CA TRP A 24 0.66 -0.39 -14.34
C TRP A 24 0.89 0.94 -15.05
N HIS A 25 0.54 2.04 -14.38
CA HIS A 25 0.68 3.41 -14.92
C HIS A 25 1.81 4.21 -14.26
N GLY A 26 2.69 3.55 -13.49
CA GLY A 26 3.80 4.20 -12.80
C GLY A 26 5.06 4.34 -13.65
N THR A 27 6.08 5.02 -13.09
CA THR A 27 7.39 5.17 -13.75
C THR A 27 8.29 3.97 -13.50
N SER A 28 9.26 3.73 -14.38
CA SER A 28 10.28 2.68 -14.19
C SER A 28 11.10 2.89 -12.93
N THR A 29 11.41 4.14 -12.56
CA THR A 29 12.12 4.44 -11.31
C THR A 29 11.33 3.98 -10.08
N LYS A 30 10.00 4.12 -10.11
CA LYS A 30 9.13 3.59 -9.05
C LYS A 30 8.98 2.07 -9.12
N ASP A 31 9.05 1.50 -10.32
CA ASP A 31 9.04 0.04 -10.52
C ASP A 31 10.22 -0.66 -9.83
N TYR A 32 11.41 -0.05 -9.83
CA TYR A 32 12.61 -0.67 -9.22
C TYR A 32 12.98 -0.13 -7.83
N ALA A 33 12.18 0.77 -7.26
CA ALA A 33 12.47 1.35 -5.94
C ALA A 33 12.14 0.36 -4.81
N PHE A 34 12.93 0.44 -3.73
CA PHE A 34 12.55 -0.13 -2.44
C PHE A 34 11.58 0.82 -1.76
N GLU A 35 10.39 0.34 -1.41
CA GLU A 35 9.38 1.09 -0.69
C GLU A 35 9.00 0.39 0.62
N THR A 36 8.59 1.19 1.61
CA THR A 36 8.02 0.71 2.86
C THR A 36 6.67 1.38 3.08
N PHE A 37 5.74 0.64 3.69
CA PHE A 37 4.39 1.11 3.96
C PHE A 37 4.13 1.07 5.46
N SER A 38 3.15 1.85 5.88
CA SER A 38 2.67 1.85 7.27
C SER A 38 1.19 1.55 7.24
N SER A 39 0.80 0.43 7.85
CA SER A 39 -0.60 0.10 8.00
C SER A 39 -1.29 1.08 8.95
N ALA A 40 -2.57 1.36 8.71
CA ALA A 40 -3.36 2.22 9.60
C ALA A 40 -3.45 1.61 11.02
N PHE A 41 -3.52 0.28 11.11
CA PHE A 41 -3.50 -0.43 12.39
C PHE A 41 -2.18 -0.20 13.14
N LEU A 42 -1.03 -0.35 12.47
CA LEU A 42 0.27 -0.10 13.10
C LEU A 42 0.39 1.33 13.61
N ASN A 43 -0.05 2.32 12.81
CA ASN A 43 -0.01 3.71 13.23
C ASN A 43 -0.88 3.94 14.47
N ALA A 44 -2.10 3.40 14.50
CA ALA A 44 -2.99 3.52 15.66
C ALA A 44 -2.41 2.84 16.91
N SER A 45 -1.84 1.65 16.77
CA SER A 45 -1.17 0.95 17.88
C SER A 45 0.05 1.70 18.39
N LEU A 46 0.81 2.35 17.50
CA LEU A 46 1.94 3.17 17.91
C LEU A 46 1.48 4.43 18.65
N GLU A 47 0.43 5.10 18.17
CA GLU A 47 -0.16 6.27 18.84
C GLU A 47 -0.67 5.91 20.24
N GLU A 48 -1.37 4.78 20.37
CA GLU A 48 -1.82 4.26 21.67
C GLU A 48 -0.64 3.97 22.61
N TYR A 49 0.40 3.30 22.11
CA TYR A 49 1.59 3.01 22.89
C TYR A 49 2.30 4.29 23.37
N CYS A 50 2.47 5.27 22.48
CA CYS A 50 3.10 6.55 22.81
C CYS A 50 2.26 7.36 23.83
N ALA A 51 0.93 7.25 23.77
CA ALA A 51 0.06 7.91 24.75
C ALA A 51 0.18 7.29 26.16
N LEU A 52 0.44 5.98 26.25
CA LEU A 52 0.51 5.25 27.51
C LEU A 52 1.92 5.17 28.11
N THR A 53 2.97 5.49 27.32
CA THR A 53 4.37 5.31 27.72
C THR A 53 5.03 6.67 28.00
N PRO A 54 5.34 7.02 29.25
CA PRO A 54 5.89 8.33 29.60
C PRO A 54 7.23 8.66 28.90
N SER A 55 8.05 7.65 28.60
CA SER A 55 9.33 7.84 27.88
C SER A 55 9.17 8.24 26.42
N CYS A 56 7.95 8.21 25.87
CA CYS A 56 7.65 8.66 24.51
C CYS A 56 7.21 10.13 24.45
N GLY A 57 7.12 10.84 25.58
CA GLY A 57 6.70 12.24 25.62
C GLY A 57 7.68 13.17 24.89
N ASN A 58 7.14 14.09 24.08
CA ASN A 58 7.90 15.06 23.27
C ASN A 58 8.86 14.46 22.24
N GLU A 59 8.64 13.21 21.82
CA GLU A 59 9.44 12.54 20.80
C GLU A 59 8.70 12.43 19.46
N ALA A 60 9.46 12.30 18.37
CA ALA A 60 8.94 12.08 17.03
C ALA A 60 9.38 10.70 16.51
N PHE A 61 8.41 9.80 16.34
CA PHE A 61 8.67 8.44 15.87
C PHE A 61 8.28 8.24 14.41
N LYS A 62 9.09 7.49 13.67
CA LYS A 62 8.72 6.98 12.36
C LYS A 62 8.04 5.63 12.52
N ALA A 63 6.90 5.44 11.86
CA ALA A 63 6.18 4.18 11.80
C ALA A 63 6.29 3.58 10.40
N ALA A 64 6.80 2.36 10.30
CA ALA A 64 6.81 1.56 9.10
C ALA A 64 6.62 0.11 9.50
N ASN A 65 6.03 -0.71 8.62
CA ASN A 65 5.72 -2.12 8.88
C ASN A 65 6.96 -2.98 9.17
N GLY A 66 8.17 -2.44 8.96
CA GLY A 66 9.43 -3.12 9.23
C GLY A 66 9.90 -4.02 8.09
N ASP A 67 9.10 -4.13 7.04
CA ASP A 67 9.43 -4.80 5.79
C ASP A 67 9.79 -3.79 4.69
N LEU A 68 10.53 -4.30 3.71
CA LEU A 68 10.87 -3.60 2.48
C LEU A 68 10.26 -4.38 1.33
N ALA A 69 9.54 -3.67 0.47
CA ALA A 69 9.01 -4.23 -0.75
C ALA A 69 9.74 -3.65 -1.97
N THR A 70 10.19 -4.51 -2.87
CA THR A 70 10.74 -4.16 -4.20
C THR A 70 9.80 -4.62 -5.29
N ARG A 71 9.54 -3.81 -6.32
CA ARG A 71 8.86 -4.16 -7.59
C ARG A 71 7.50 -4.89 -7.51
N THR A 72 7.02 -5.22 -6.32
CA THR A 72 5.93 -6.17 -6.07
C THR A 72 4.96 -5.65 -5.02
N SER A 73 5.16 -4.51 -4.38
CA SER A 73 4.14 -4.00 -3.45
C SER A 73 2.99 -3.37 -4.20
N ALA A 74 3.15 -2.23 -4.87
CA ALA A 74 2.02 -1.57 -5.53
C ALA A 74 1.48 -2.37 -6.73
N GLN A 75 2.38 -2.93 -7.55
CA GLN A 75 1.99 -3.77 -8.68
C GLN A 75 1.47 -5.14 -8.22
N SER A 76 2.12 -5.86 -7.30
CA SER A 76 1.51 -7.12 -6.81
C SER A 76 0.28 -6.89 -5.96
N LEU A 77 0.13 -5.77 -5.24
CA LEU A 77 -1.12 -5.43 -4.57
C LEU A 77 -2.22 -5.23 -5.62
N SER A 78 -1.99 -4.46 -6.69
CA SER A 78 -2.96 -4.33 -7.79
C SER A 78 -3.27 -5.68 -8.45
N TYR A 79 -2.28 -6.55 -8.61
CA TYR A 79 -2.45 -7.88 -9.19
C TYR A 79 -3.08 -8.91 -8.26
N GLU A 80 -2.87 -8.80 -6.95
CA GLU A 80 -3.43 -9.66 -5.93
C GLU A 80 -4.88 -9.26 -5.66
N ILE A 81 -5.17 -7.94 -5.69
CA ILE A 81 -6.53 -7.41 -5.72
C ILE A 81 -7.23 -7.82 -7.03
N ALA A 82 -6.55 -7.75 -8.19
CA ALA A 82 -7.12 -8.23 -9.45
C ALA A 82 -7.40 -9.74 -9.43
N ARG A 83 -6.47 -10.53 -8.87
CA ARG A 83 -6.62 -11.99 -8.68
C ARG A 83 -7.79 -12.32 -7.74
N SER A 84 -7.92 -11.63 -6.62
CA SER A 84 -9.03 -11.83 -5.68
C SER A 84 -10.36 -11.31 -6.24
N SER A 85 -10.32 -10.36 -7.17
CA SER A 85 -11.50 -9.76 -7.81
C SER A 85 -11.89 -10.41 -9.15
N GLY A 86 -11.12 -11.39 -9.64
CA GLY A 86 -11.41 -12.11 -10.90
C GLY A 86 -11.11 -11.34 -12.19
N VAL A 87 -10.28 -10.29 -12.15
CA VAL A 87 -9.97 -9.42 -13.30
C VAL A 87 -8.73 -9.94 -14.03
N LYS A 88 -8.76 -9.93 -15.38
CA LYS A 88 -7.61 -10.32 -16.21
C LYS A 88 -6.51 -9.25 -16.14
N LYS A 89 -5.26 -9.70 -16.11
CA LYS A 89 -4.09 -8.82 -16.21
C LYS A 89 -3.84 -8.45 -17.66
N HIS A 90 -3.37 -7.23 -17.91
CA HIS A 90 -2.73 -6.90 -19.18
C HIS A 90 -1.27 -7.35 -19.06
N GLU A 91 -0.79 -8.19 -20.00
CA GLU A 91 0.64 -8.53 -20.11
C GLU A 91 1.46 -7.34 -20.63
#